data_AF-A0A804MEW0-F1
#
_entry.id   AF-A0A804MEW0-F1
#
_cell.length_a   1.000
_cell.length_b   1.000
_cell.length_c   1.000
_cell.angle_alpha   90.00
_cell.angle_beta   90.00
_cell.angle_gamma   90.00
#
_symmetry.space_group_name_H-M   'P 1'
#
loop_
_entity.id
_entity.type
_entity.pdbx_description
1 polymer ?
#
loop_
_entity_poly.entity_id
_entity_poly.type
_entity_poly.pdbx_seq_one_letter_code
_entity_poly.pdbx_strand_id
1 'polypeptide(L)'
;MKQKIVIKVCMPCDKCRSKAMGLAAIEGVSKIGITGDGRDQLEVEGDDIDTVCLVNCLRKKVGRADIVKVKELKPEPRGEAARGEGETVLLWPHQ
;
A
#
# COMPACT_ATOMS: atom_id res chain seq x y z
N MET A 1 -12.75 3.80 8.42
CA MET A 1 -12.66 4.98 7.52
C MET A 1 -11.38 4.80 6.74
N LYS A 2 -11.46 4.76 5.41
CA LYS A 2 -10.28 4.36 4.63
C LYS A 2 -9.26 5.47 4.54
N GLN A 3 -7.99 5.11 4.60
CA GLN A 3 -6.87 6.02 4.51
C GLN A 3 -5.84 5.48 3.52
N LYS A 4 -5.17 6.42 2.84
CA LYS A 4 -4.00 6.19 2.01
C LYS A 4 -2.86 7.04 2.56
N ILE A 5 -1.76 6.38 2.93
CA ILE A 5 -0.61 7.00 3.55
C ILE A 5 0.60 6.72 2.66
N VAL A 6 1.43 7.73 2.46
CA VAL A 6 2.73 7.60 1.81
C VAL A 6 3.81 8.01 2.80
N ILE A 7 4.73 7.09 3.09
CA ILE A 7 5.81 7.27 4.05
C ILE A 7 7.13 7.12 3.31
N LYS A 8 7.98 8.16 3.32
CA LYS A 8 9.34 8.04 2.82
C LYS A 8 10.18 7.32 3.88
N VAL A 9 10.89 6.26 3.52
CA VAL A 9 11.74 5.49 4.43
C VAL A 9 13.10 5.24 3.78
N CYS A 10 14.17 5.43 4.54
CA CYS A 10 15.52 5.11 4.09
C CYS A 10 15.70 3.58 3.95
N MET A 11 15.51 3.05 2.74
CA MET A 11 15.59 1.62 2.42
C MET A 11 16.63 1.33 1.32
N PRO A 12 17.94 1.50 1.59
CA PRO A 12 18.97 1.38 0.56
C PRO A 12 19.14 -0.06 0.03
N CYS A 13 18.63 -1.06 0.74
CA CYS A 13 18.89 -2.47 0.50
C CYS A 13 17.59 -3.30 0.44
N ASP A 14 17.59 -4.44 -0.26
CA ASP A 14 16.39 -5.29 -0.35
C ASP A 14 15.98 -5.86 1.01
N LYS A 15 16.94 -6.20 1.88
CA LYS A 15 16.64 -6.59 3.27
C LYS A 15 15.89 -5.50 4.04
N CYS A 16 16.22 -4.24 3.77
CA CYS A 16 15.61 -3.06 4.37
C CYS A 16 14.16 -2.92 3.88
N ARG A 17 13.93 -3.11 2.57
CA ARG A 17 12.61 -3.08 1.93
C ARG A 17 11.70 -4.18 2.45
N SER A 18 12.18 -5.43 2.51
CA SER A 18 11.38 -6.55 3.03
C SER A 18 10.97 -6.33 4.49
N LYS A 19 11.86 -5.77 5.32
CA LYS A 19 11.52 -5.41 6.71
C LYS A 19 10.46 -4.31 6.77
N ALA A 20 10.60 -3.25 5.97
CA ALA A 20 9.62 -2.17 5.94
C ALA A 20 8.23 -2.65 5.49
N MET A 21 8.17 -3.48 4.43
CA MET A 21 6.91 -4.10 3.97
C MET A 21 6.27 -4.95 5.07
N GLY A 22 7.06 -5.80 5.74
CA GLY A 22 6.56 -6.62 6.83
C GLY A 22 6.07 -5.80 8.04
N LEU A 23 6.68 -4.65 8.30
CA LEU A 23 6.23 -3.73 9.36
C LEU A 23 5.00 -2.91 9.00
N ALA A 24 4.75 -2.69 7.70
CA ALA A 24 3.51 -2.07 7.22
C ALA A 24 2.36 -3.06 7.06
N ALA A 25 2.62 -4.36 7.03
CA ALA A 25 1.62 -5.42 7.01
C ALA A 25 0.97 -5.62 8.39
N ILE A 26 0.38 -4.54 8.92
CA ILE A 26 -0.39 -4.54 10.16
C ILE A 26 -1.87 -4.79 9.89
N GLU A 27 -2.62 -5.12 10.94
CA GLU A 27 -4.06 -5.25 10.86
C GLU A 27 -4.72 -3.95 10.34
N GLY A 28 -5.79 -4.10 9.55
CA GLY A 28 -6.48 -2.98 8.90
C GLY A 28 -5.88 -2.56 7.54
N VAL A 29 -4.64 -2.95 7.23
CA VAL A 29 -4.02 -2.65 5.94
C VAL A 29 -4.54 -3.59 4.85
N SER A 30 -5.04 -3.02 3.76
CA SER A 30 -5.56 -3.74 2.60
C SER A 30 -4.57 -3.78 1.43
N LYS A 31 -3.71 -2.76 1.28
CA LYS A 31 -2.67 -2.73 0.24
C LYS A 31 -1.41 -2.05 0.75
N ILE A 32 -0.29 -2.55 0.26
CA ILE A 32 1.04 -1.99 0.51
C ILE A 32 1.82 -2.03 -0.79
N GLY A 33 2.55 -0.96 -1.10
CA GLY A 33 3.43 -0.90 -2.25
C GLY A 33 4.67 -0.07 -1.97
N ILE A 34 5.74 -0.34 -2.72
CA ILE A 34 6.91 0.52 -2.76
C ILE A 34 6.80 1.42 -3.99
N THR A 35 6.91 2.73 -3.79
CA THR A 35 6.77 3.75 -4.82
C THR A 35 7.93 4.75 -4.76
N GLY A 36 7.89 5.77 -5.63
CA GLY A 36 8.93 6.80 -5.78
C GLY A 36 10.09 6.33 -6.66
N ASP A 37 10.76 7.28 -7.33
CA ASP A 37 11.86 7.01 -8.26
C ASP A 37 13.01 6.23 -7.58
N GLY A 38 13.26 6.54 -6.30
CA GLY A 38 14.26 5.86 -5.48
C GLY A 38 13.80 4.55 -4.84
N ARG A 39 12.55 4.13 -5.06
CA ARG A 39 11.91 3.01 -4.33
C ARG A 39 12.07 3.16 -2.81
N ASP A 40 11.93 4.39 -2.34
CA ASP A 40 12.15 4.84 -0.98
C ASP A 40 10.84 5.30 -0.32
N GLN A 41 9.70 5.13 -0.98
CA GLN A 41 8.39 5.44 -0.42
C GLN A 41 7.57 4.17 -0.24
N LEU A 42 6.91 4.08 0.90
CA LEU A 42 6.01 3.02 1.28
C LEU A 42 4.60 3.58 1.24
N GLU A 43 3.81 3.09 0.29
CA GLU A 43 2.40 3.40 0.16
C GLU A 43 1.59 2.36 0.91
N VAL A 44 0.69 2.80 1.78
CA VAL A 44 -0.15 1.95 2.63
C VAL A 44 -1.60 2.41 2.50
N GLU A 45 -2.51 1.51 2.14
CA GLU A 45 -3.95 1.76 2.12
C GLU A 45 -4.66 0.79 3.08
N GLY A 46 -5.60 1.30 3.87
CA GLY A 46 -6.34 0.49 4.83
C GLY A 46 -7.34 1.28 5.65
N ASP A 47 -8.00 0.60 6.56
CA ASP A 47 -8.91 1.17 7.55
C ASP A 47 -8.22 1.23 8.91
N ASP A 48 -8.47 2.31 9.66
CA ASP A 48 -8.04 2.49 11.05
C ASP A 48 -6.53 2.29 11.27
N ILE A 49 -5.71 2.78 10.33
CA ILE A 49 -4.26 2.69 10.38
C ILE A 49 -3.73 3.69 11.41
N ASP A 50 -3.10 3.18 12.48
CA ASP A 50 -2.31 4.02 13.37
C ASP A 50 -1.02 4.49 12.67
N THR A 51 -1.12 5.66 12.04
CA THR A 51 -0.04 6.27 11.27
C THR A 51 1.17 6.58 12.15
N VAL A 52 0.96 7.01 13.40
CA VAL A 52 2.05 7.38 14.32
C VAL A 52 2.80 6.14 14.76
N CYS A 53 2.08 5.09 15.16
CA CYS A 53 2.69 3.82 15.52
C CYS A 53 3.43 3.18 14.35
N LEU A 54 2.85 3.21 13.14
CA LEU A 54 3.52 2.69 11.93
C LEU A 54 4.84 3.40 11.66
N VAL A 55 4.84 4.74 11.64
CA VAL A 55 6.04 5.54 11.40
C VAL A 55 7.08 5.34 12.51
N ASN A 56 6.65 5.27 13.77
CA ASN A 56 7.55 5.03 14.89
C ASN A 56 8.19 3.63 14.82
N CYS A 57 7.42 2.61 14.44
CA CYS A 57 7.93 1.25 14.21
C CYS A 57 8.97 1.21 13.10
N LEU A 58 8.75 1.92 11.99
CA LEU A 58 9.71 2.06 10.89
C LEU A 58 10.98 2.78 11.34
N ARG A 59 10.86 3.90 12.07
CA ARG A 59 11.99 4.64 12.65
C ARG A 59 12.86 3.79 13.56
N LYS A 60 12.24 2.93 14.38
CA LYS A 60 12.94 2.08 15.34
C LYS A 60 13.63 0.87 14.71
N LYS A 61 13.02 0.24 13.69
CA LYS A 61 13.47 -1.06 13.17
C LYS A 61 14.13 -1.02 11.79
N VAL A 62 13.85 0.01 10.99
CA VAL A 62 14.38 0.15 9.62
C VAL A 62 15.34 1.33 9.54
N GLY A 63 14.88 2.51 9.92
CA GLY A 63 15.65 3.75 9.80
C GLY A 63 14.74 4.96 9.62
N ARG A 64 15.33 6.11 9.25
CA ARG A 64 14.58 7.37 9.07
C ARG A 64 13.34 7.14 8.20
N ALA A 65 12.19 7.56 8.74
CA ALA A 65 10.91 7.46 8.08
C ALA A 65 10.12 8.75 8.30
N ASP A 66 9.55 9.32 7.25
CA ASP A 66 8.83 10.59 7.29
C ASP A 66 7.53 10.48 6.52
N ILE A 67 6.45 10.98 7.11
CA ILE A 67 5.14 11.01 6.46
C ILE A 67 5.20 12.03 5.33
N VAL A 68 4.94 11.58 4.11
CA VAL A 68 4.89 12.45 2.92
C VAL A 68 3.47 12.93 2.68
N LYS A 69 2.50 12.01 2.81
CA LYS A 69 1.10 12.31 2.52
C LYS A 69 0.18 11.40 3.32
N VAL A 70 -0.92 11.95 3.80
CA VAL A 70 -2.05 11.21 4.34
C VAL A 70 -3.30 11.70 3.63
N LYS A 71 -4.05 10.79 3.03
CA LYS A 71 -5.30 11.08 2.33
C LYS A 71 -6.38 10.17 2.88
N GLU A 72 -7.47 10.77 3.33
CA GLU A 72 -8.69 10.04 3.62
C GLU A 72 -9.36 9.61 2.31
N LEU A 73 -9.63 8.31 2.18
CA LEU A 73 -10.37 7.73 1.09
C LEU A 73 -11.82 7.64 1.53
N LYS A 74 -12.67 8.49 0.96
CA LYS A 74 -14.11 8.37 1.12
C LYS A 74 -14.57 7.05 0.51
N PRO A 75 -15.57 6.38 1.09
CA PRO A 75 -16.24 5.29 0.39
C PRO A 75 -16.84 5.88 -0.88
N GLU A 76 -16.18 5.67 -2.02
CA GLU A 76 -16.81 5.92 -3.30
C GLU A 76 -18.09 5.07 -3.29
N PRO A 77 -19.28 5.65 -3.52
CA PRO A 77 -20.50 4.89 -3.66
C PRO A 77 -20.32 4.01 -4.89
N ARG A 78 -19.86 2.77 -4.66
CA ARG A 78 -19.85 1.74 -5.71
C ARG A 78 -21.30 1.38 -5.97
N GLY A 79 -21.93 2.18 -6.84
CA GLY A 79 -22.82 1.60 -7.82
C GLY A 79 -22.06 0.46 -8.49
N GLU A 80 -22.66 -0.72 -8.42
CA GLU A 80 -22.19 -1.95 -9.04
C GLU A 80 -21.89 -1.72 -10.53
N ALA A 81 -20.65 -1.94 -10.99
CA ALA A 81 -20.29 -2.31 -12.37
C ALA A 81 -18.80 -2.01 -12.65
N ALA A 82 -17.88 -2.87 -12.19
CA ALA A 82 -16.53 -2.92 -12.78
C ALA A 82 -15.68 -4.14 -12.36
N ARG A 83 -16.21 -5.10 -11.59
CA ARG A 83 -15.71 -6.48 -11.73
C ARG A 83 -16.33 -7.07 -12.99
N GLY A 84 -16.02 -6.44 -14.13
CA GLY A 84 -15.95 -7.17 -15.38
C GLY A 84 -14.75 -8.09 -15.20
N GLU A 85 -15.00 -9.27 -14.65
CA GLU A 85 -14.22 -10.45 -14.97
C GLU A 85 -14.36 -10.62 -16.48
N GLY A 86 -13.49 -9.93 -17.21
CA GLY A 86 -13.21 -10.20 -18.61
C GLY A 86 -12.50 -11.53 -18.66
N GLU A 87 -13.24 -12.60 -18.40
CA GLU A 87 -12.94 -13.93 -18.88
C GLU A 87 -12.98 -13.87 -20.40
N THR A 88 -11.88 -13.40 -21.00
CA THR A 88 -11.68 -13.51 -22.45
C THR A 88 -11.13 -14.90 -22.73
N VAL A 89 -11.88 -15.96 -22.39
CA VAL A 89 -11.55 -17.29 -22.92
C VAL A 89 -12.10 -17.35 -24.35
N LEU A 90 -11.30 -16.76 -25.23
CA LEU A 90 -11.06 -17.11 -26.62
C LEU A 90 -12.11 -18.06 -27.22
N LEU A 91 -13.08 -17.45 -27.91
CA LEU A 91 -14.02 -18.10 -28.82
C LEU A 91 -13.21 -18.97 -29.81
N TRP A 92 -13.18 -20.29 -29.61
CA TRP A 92 -12.55 -21.22 -30.55
C TRP A 92 -13.45 -21.41 -31.79
N PRO A 93 -12.94 -21.17 -33.00
CA PRO A 93 -13.68 -21.45 -34.23
C PRO A 93 -13.49 -22.94 -34.57
N HIS A 94 -14.59 -23.69 -34.70
CA HIS A 94 -14.53 -24.98 -35.37
C HIS A 94 -15.76 -25.19 -36.25
N GLN A 95 -15.50 -25.03 -37.55
CA GLN A 95 -16.17 -25.51 -38.76
C GLN A 95 -17.52 -26.20 -38.63
#